data_AF-A0A6C1QF65-F1
#
_entry.id   AF-A0A6C1QF65-F1
#
_cell.length_a   1.000
_cell.length_b   1.000
_cell.length_c   1.000
_cell.angle_alpha   90.00
_cell.angle_beta   90.00
_cell.angle_gamma   90.00
#
_symmetry.space_group_name_H-M   'P 1'
#
loop_
_entity.id
_entity.type
_entity.pdbx_description
1 polymer ?
#
loop_
_entity_poly.entity_id
_entity_poly.type
_entity_poly.pdbx_seq_one_letter_code
_entity_poly.pdbx_strand_id
1 'polypeptide(L)'
;ATLLDKKKEERAYFTPKQRDALNKMFELVNEAFDVMMVNLERGEVFARSNIQRSYELEKKINGYRDLVNEEVIDDIEKGSYHVKSGFYFNKLISSCEKVGDSILNINEATAGVNIE
;
A
#
# COMPACT_ATOMS: atom_id res chain seq x y z
N ALA A 1 -16.61 -2.49 -14.62
CA ALA A 1 -16.75 -2.80 -13.18
C ALA A 1 -15.39 -2.70 -12.51
N THR A 2 -15.29 -1.82 -11.50
CA THR A 2 -14.10 -1.71 -10.64
C THR A 2 -13.96 -2.95 -9.75
N LEU A 3 -12.82 -3.09 -9.06
CA LEU A 3 -12.61 -4.17 -8.11
C LEU A 3 -13.69 -4.22 -7.02
N LEU A 4 -14.12 -3.05 -6.54
CA LEU A 4 -15.14 -2.92 -5.51
C LEU A 4 -16.54 -3.21 -6.04
N ASP A 5 -16.82 -2.93 -7.30
CA ASP A 5 -18.09 -3.30 -7.93
C ASP A 5 -18.23 -4.83 -8.00
N LYS A 6 -17.17 -5.52 -8.43
CA LYS A 6 -17.15 -7.00 -8.48
C LYS A 6 -17.31 -7.63 -7.09
N LYS A 7 -16.66 -7.07 -6.06
CA LYS A 7 -16.85 -7.49 -4.66
C LYS A 7 -18.32 -7.39 -4.23
N LYS A 8 -18.97 -6.26 -4.55
CA LYS A 8 -20.38 -6.03 -4.22
C LYS A 8 -21.29 -7.01 -4.95
N GLU A 9 -21.07 -7.23 -6.25
CA GLU A 9 -21.79 -8.20 -7.07
C GLU A 9 -21.69 -9.62 -6.48
N GLU A 10 -20.51 -10.00 -5.98
CA GLU A 10 -20.28 -11.30 -5.36
C GLU A 10 -20.70 -11.40 -3.88
N ARG A 11 -21.24 -10.31 -3.30
CA ARG A 11 -21.62 -10.22 -1.87
C ARG A 11 -20.50 -10.63 -0.91
N ALA A 12 -19.24 -10.39 -1.30
CA ALA A 12 -18.10 -10.69 -0.43
C ALA A 12 -17.95 -9.57 0.60
N TYR A 13 -18.02 -9.88 1.90
CA TYR A 13 -17.83 -8.90 2.96
C TYR A 13 -16.43 -9.01 3.56
N PHE A 14 -15.84 -7.88 3.95
CA PHE A 14 -14.58 -7.89 4.67
C PHE A 14 -14.83 -8.10 6.15
N THR A 15 -14.03 -8.95 6.77
CA THR A 15 -14.03 -9.11 8.23
C THR A 15 -13.55 -7.81 8.91
N PRO A 16 -13.81 -7.61 10.22
CA PRO A 16 -13.22 -6.51 10.97
C PRO A 16 -11.70 -6.45 10.81
N LYS A 17 -10.99 -7.57 11.00
CA LYS A 17 -9.53 -7.71 10.80
C LYS A 17 -9.08 -7.21 9.42
N GLN A 18 -9.77 -7.62 8.35
CA GLN A 18 -9.45 -7.17 6.98
C GLN A 18 -9.68 -5.66 6.79
N ARG A 19 -10.70 -5.08 7.42
CA ARG A 19 -10.94 -3.63 7.34
C ARG A 19 -9.89 -2.85 8.10
N ASP A 20 -9.54 -3.29 9.29
CA ASP A 20 -8.49 -2.67 10.09
C ASP A 20 -7.15 -2.73 9.34
N ALA A 21 -6.87 -3.88 8.71
CA ALA A 21 -5.66 -4.04 7.92
C ALA A 21 -5.63 -3.13 6.69
N LEU A 22 -6.76 -2.96 5.98
CA LEU A 22 -6.88 -2.01 4.86
C LEU A 22 -6.72 -0.56 5.32
N ASN A 23 -7.38 -0.18 6.42
CA ASN A 23 -7.24 1.17 6.98
C ASN A 23 -5.79 1.47 7.31
N LYS A 24 -5.07 0.51 7.90
CA LYS A 24 -3.66 0.68 8.21
C LYS A 24 -2.79 0.85 6.96
N MET A 25 -3.07 0.09 5.90
CA MET A 25 -2.40 0.28 4.61
C MET A 25 -2.68 1.66 4.04
N PHE A 26 -3.93 2.13 4.09
CA PHE A 26 -4.32 3.46 3.62
C PHE A 26 -3.63 4.58 4.40
N GLU A 27 -3.47 4.45 5.72
CA GLU A 27 -2.71 5.41 6.53
C GLU A 27 -1.26 5.52 6.05
N LEU A 28 -0.58 4.39 5.81
CA LEU A 28 0.81 4.37 5.33
C LEU A 28 0.94 5.02 3.94
N VAL A 29 0.03 4.68 3.02
CA VAL A 29 0.02 5.25 1.67
C VAL A 29 -0.29 6.76 1.71
N ASN A 30 -1.23 7.20 2.55
CA ASN A 30 -1.53 8.62 2.72
C ASN A 30 -0.31 9.39 3.26
N GLU A 31 0.40 8.83 4.24
CA GLU A 31 1.64 9.45 4.75
C GLU A 31 2.70 9.58 3.65
N ALA A 32 2.88 8.54 2.82
CA ALA A 32 3.78 8.59 1.67
C ALA A 32 3.35 9.66 0.64
N PHE A 33 2.04 9.77 0.41
CA PHE A 33 1.47 10.77 -0.49
C PHE A 33 1.71 12.20 -0.01
N ASP A 34 1.51 12.46 1.29
CA ASP A 34 1.77 13.77 1.89
C ASP A 34 3.25 14.17 1.77
N VAL A 35 4.17 13.23 2.02
CA VAL A 35 5.61 13.47 1.83
C VAL A 35 5.95 13.79 0.38
N MET A 36 5.34 13.08 -0.57
CA MET A 36 5.52 13.34 -1.99
C MET A 36 5.04 14.72 -2.41
N MET A 37 3.88 15.15 -1.91
CA MET A 37 3.36 16.50 -2.16
C MET A 37 4.32 17.57 -1.65
N VAL A 38 4.83 17.42 -0.42
CA VAL A 38 5.81 18.37 0.15
C VAL A 38 7.11 18.40 -0.66
N ASN A 39 7.60 17.25 -1.12
CA ASN A 39 8.81 17.16 -1.94
C ASN A 39 8.61 17.87 -3.29
N LEU A 40 7.47 17.66 -3.95
CA LEU A 40 7.11 18.34 -5.20
C LEU A 40 7.02 19.86 -5.02
N GLU A 41 6.37 20.33 -3.95
CA GLU A 41 6.19 21.76 -3.68
C GLU A 41 7.50 22.48 -3.35
N ARG A 42 8.44 21.81 -2.67
CA ARG A 42 9.71 22.41 -2.23
C ARG A 42 10.86 22.25 -3.22
N GLY A 43 10.68 21.45 -4.27
CA GLY A 43 11.62 21.28 -5.37
C GLY A 43 12.82 20.38 -5.04
N GLU A 44 13.71 20.25 -6.04
CA GLU A 44 14.73 19.19 -6.09
C GLU A 44 15.66 19.13 -4.87
N VAL A 45 16.20 20.28 -4.42
CA VAL A 45 17.17 20.31 -3.31
C VAL A 45 16.53 19.78 -2.02
N PHE A 46 15.28 20.17 -1.74
CA PHE A 46 14.56 19.67 -0.58
C PHE A 46 14.22 18.19 -0.74
N ALA A 47 13.66 17.80 -1.88
CA ALA A 47 13.32 16.40 -2.17
C ALA A 47 14.54 15.48 -2.01
N ARG A 48 15.72 15.89 -2.50
CA ARG A 48 16.98 15.16 -2.35
C ARG A 48 17.40 15.01 -0.88
N SER A 49 17.20 16.03 -0.05
CA SER A 49 17.48 15.94 1.39
C SER A 49 16.47 15.08 2.16
N ASN A 50 15.25 14.94 1.64
CA ASN A 50 14.14 14.22 2.27
C ASN A 50 13.91 12.82 1.68
N ILE A 51 14.67 12.40 0.66
CA ILE A 51 14.44 11.15 -0.08
C ILE A 51 14.51 9.91 0.82
N GLN A 52 15.36 9.94 1.86
CA GLN A 52 15.45 8.86 2.84
C GLN A 52 14.12 8.59 3.53
N ARG A 53 13.31 9.64 3.77
CA ARG A 53 11.98 9.49 4.36
C ARG A 53 11.03 8.75 3.41
N SER A 54 11.10 9.03 2.12
CA SER A 54 10.33 8.32 1.10
C SER A 54 10.69 6.83 1.05
N TYR A 55 11.98 6.49 1.09
CA TYR A 55 12.44 5.09 1.15
C TYR A 55 11.95 4.37 2.41
N GLU A 56 11.98 5.03 3.57
CA GLU A 56 11.48 4.45 4.82
C GLU A 56 9.98 4.15 4.75
N LEU A 57 9.19 5.05 4.15
CA LEU A 57 7.75 4.86 3.99
C LEU A 57 7.45 3.72 3.02
N GLU A 58 8.18 3.65 1.91
CA GLU A 58 8.01 2.55 0.96
C GLU A 58 8.39 1.20 1.59
N LYS A 59 9.50 1.15 2.34
CA LYS A 59 9.87 -0.05 3.08
C LYS A 59 8.80 -0.49 4.09
N LYS A 60 8.12 0.46 4.74
CA LYS A 60 7.01 0.16 5.66
C LYS A 60 5.78 -0.36 4.91
N ILE A 61 5.43 0.21 3.76
CA ILE A 61 4.32 -0.23 2.91
C ILE A 61 4.58 -1.68 2.44
N ASN A 62 5.77 -1.94 1.89
CA ASN A 62 6.21 -3.26 1.47
C ASN A 62 6.19 -4.27 2.62
N GLY A 63 6.83 -3.94 3.75
CA GLY A 63 6.85 -4.82 4.91
C GLY A 63 5.45 -5.10 5.47
N TYR A 64 4.55 -4.12 5.41
CA TYR A 64 3.17 -4.30 5.86
C TYR A 64 2.35 -5.18 4.89
N ARG A 65 2.53 -5.05 3.58
CA ARG A 65 1.96 -5.98 2.58
C ARG A 65 2.43 -7.41 2.86
N ASP A 66 3.72 -7.59 3.13
CA ASP A 66 4.31 -8.91 3.35
C ASP A 66 3.77 -9.57 4.62
N LEU A 67 3.70 -8.81 5.72
CA LEU A 67 3.05 -9.23 6.97
C LEU A 67 1.60 -9.70 6.74
N VAL A 68 0.81 -8.89 6.03
CA VAL A 68 -0.59 -9.20 5.75
C VAL A 68 -0.72 -10.47 4.90
N ASN A 69 0.19 -10.70 3.94
CA ASN A 69 0.20 -11.91 3.12
C ASN A 69 0.53 -13.15 3.97
N GLU A 70 1.49 -13.06 4.89
CA GLU A 70 1.80 -14.14 5.84
C GLU A 70 0.59 -14.48 6.70
N GLU A 71 -0.08 -13.48 7.28
CA GLU A 71 -1.29 -13.71 8.07
C GLU A 71 -2.42 -14.39 7.27
N VAL A 72 -2.53 -14.06 5.98
CA VAL A 72 -3.52 -14.69 5.09
C VAL A 72 -3.20 -16.15 4.82
N ILE A 73 -1.91 -16.49 4.61
CA ILE A 73 -1.48 -17.88 4.46
C ILE A 73 -1.83 -18.68 5.71
N ASP A 74 -1.53 -18.12 6.87
CA ASP A 74 -1.87 -18.67 8.19
C ASP A 74 -3.39 -18.92 8.36
N ASP A 75 -4.22 -17.95 7.95
CA ASP A 75 -5.68 -18.04 8.05
C ASP A 75 -6.25 -19.10 7.07
N ILE A 76 -5.58 -19.34 5.93
CA ILE A 76 -5.91 -20.41 4.97
C ILE A 76 -5.62 -21.78 5.58
N GLU A 77 -4.43 -21.96 6.17
CA GLU A 77 -4.02 -23.24 6.78
C GLU A 77 -4.93 -23.64 7.94
N LYS A 78 -5.44 -22.67 8.69
CA LYS A 78 -6.37 -22.89 9.82
C LYS A 78 -7.82 -23.12 9.37
N GLY A 79 -8.12 -23.04 8.06
CA GLY A 79 -9.48 -23.24 7.51
C GLY A 79 -10.45 -22.10 7.79
N SER A 80 -9.98 -20.99 8.34
CA SER A 80 -10.78 -19.78 8.66
C SER A 80 -10.94 -18.81 7.49
N TYR A 81 -10.33 -19.12 6.34
CA TYR A 81 -10.26 -18.19 5.21
C TYR A 81 -11.45 -18.26 4.27
N HIS A 82 -12.17 -17.15 4.16
CA HIS A 82 -13.20 -16.96 3.13
C HIS A 82 -12.56 -16.57 1.79
N VAL A 83 -12.36 -17.55 0.91
CA VAL A 83 -11.63 -17.44 -0.37
C VAL A 83 -11.99 -16.19 -1.18
N LYS A 84 -13.29 -15.87 -1.32
CA LYS A 84 -13.74 -14.72 -2.10
C LYS A 84 -13.38 -13.38 -1.45
N SER A 85 -13.64 -13.20 -0.15
CA SER A 85 -13.34 -11.92 0.51
C SER A 85 -11.84 -11.69 0.62
N GLY A 86 -11.08 -12.75 0.87
CA GLY A 86 -9.64 -12.72 0.92
C GLY A 86 -8.99 -12.38 -0.43
N PHE A 87 -9.52 -12.90 -1.55
CA PHE A 87 -9.06 -12.49 -2.88
C PHE A 87 -9.17 -10.97 -3.11
N TYR A 88 -10.34 -10.39 -2.81
CA TYR A 88 -10.55 -8.95 -2.95
C TYR A 88 -9.69 -8.14 -1.99
N PHE A 89 -9.51 -8.61 -0.77
CA PHE A 89 -8.66 -8.00 0.25
C PHE A 89 -7.19 -7.97 -0.19
N ASN A 90 -6.61 -9.11 -0.57
CA ASN A 90 -5.22 -9.18 -1.04
C ASN A 90 -5.00 -8.29 -2.26
N LYS A 91 -5.95 -8.27 -3.19
CA LYS A 91 -5.84 -7.43 -4.38
C LYS A 91 -5.84 -5.93 -4.04
N LEU A 92 -6.58 -5.49 -3.02
CA LEU A 92 -6.51 -4.10 -2.55
C LEU A 92 -5.17 -3.81 -1.88
N ILE A 93 -4.68 -4.69 -1.01
CA ILE A 93 -3.39 -4.54 -0.33
C ILE A 93 -2.24 -4.43 -1.34
N SER A 94 -2.17 -5.33 -2.32
CA SER A 94 -1.16 -5.25 -3.39
C SER A 94 -1.36 -4.04 -4.31
N SER A 95 -2.59 -3.57 -4.52
CA SER A 95 -2.82 -2.34 -5.27
C SER A 95 -2.32 -1.10 -4.53
N CYS A 96 -2.44 -1.06 -3.20
CA CYS A 96 -1.91 0.02 -2.38
C CYS A 96 -0.39 0.05 -2.38
N GLU A 97 0.27 -1.11 -2.32
CA GLU A 97 1.72 -1.16 -2.37
C GLU A 97 2.25 -0.65 -3.72
N LYS A 98 1.64 -1.02 -4.85
CA LYS A 98 1.98 -0.42 -6.16
C LYS A 98 1.80 1.10 -6.22
N VAL A 99 0.87 1.64 -5.43
CA VAL A 99 0.72 3.10 -5.28
C VAL A 99 1.89 3.66 -4.48
N GLY A 100 2.33 2.99 -3.41
CA GLY A 100 3.56 3.28 -2.69
C GLY A 100 4.79 3.35 -3.61
N ASP A 101 5.04 2.29 -4.39
CA ASP A 101 6.13 2.25 -5.38
C ASP A 101 6.08 3.46 -6.32
N SER A 102 4.89 3.76 -6.84
CA SER A 102 4.70 4.90 -7.74
C SER A 102 5.00 6.23 -7.07
N ILE A 103 4.64 6.37 -5.78
CA ILE A 103 4.95 7.54 -4.95
C ILE A 103 6.46 7.67 -4.74
N LEU A 104 7.18 6.57 -4.50
CA LEU A 104 8.64 6.59 -4.38
C LEU A 104 9.29 7.03 -5.69
N ASN A 105 8.87 6.46 -6.82
CA ASN A 105 9.40 6.81 -8.15
C ASN A 105 9.23 8.32 -8.45
N ILE A 106 8.10 8.92 -8.06
CA ILE A 106 7.88 10.37 -8.20
C ILE A 106 8.83 11.17 -7.32
N ASN A 107 9.05 10.73 -6.08
CA ASN A 107 10.01 11.38 -5.19
C ASN A 107 11.44 11.32 -5.73
N GLU A 108 11.87 10.20 -6.29
CA GLU A 108 13.18 10.03 -6.90
C GLU A 108 13.36 10.96 -8.11
N ALA A 109 12.36 10.97 -9.00
CA ALA A 109 12.33 11.89 -10.14
C ALA A 109 12.38 13.37 -9.69
N THR A 110 11.63 13.71 -8.64
CA THR A 110 11.63 15.07 -8.08
C THR A 110 12.98 15.44 -7.47
N ALA A 111 13.64 14.49 -6.82
CA ALA A 111 14.96 14.66 -6.20
C ALA A 111 16.11 14.60 -7.21
N GLY A 112 15.85 14.29 -8.48
CA GLY A 112 16.89 14.10 -9.49
C GLY A 112 17.87 12.98 -9.11
N VAL A 113 17.35 11.91 -8.51
CA VAL A 113 18.08 10.67 -8.23
C VAL A 113 17.43 9.55 -9.01
N ASN A 114 18.23 8.65 -9.55
CA ASN A 114 17.75 7.42 -10.16
C ASN A 114 18.61 6.32 -9.56
N ILE A 115 18.03 5.47 -8.71
CA ILE A 115 18.71 4.31 -8.18
C ILE A 115 17.88 3.11 -8.63
N GLU A 116 18.32 2.49 -9.73
CA GLU A 116 17.84 1.16 -10.15
C GLU A 116 18.14 0.10 -9.08
#